data_AF-A0A0M3IE79-F1
#
_entry.id   AF-A0A0M3IE79-F1
#
_cell.length_a   1.000
_cell.length_b   1.000
_cell.length_c   1.000
_cell.angle_alpha   90.00
_cell.angle_beta   90.00
_cell.angle_gamma   90.00
#
_symmetry.space_group_name_H-M   'P 1'
#
loop_
_entity.id
_entity.type
_entity.pdbx_description
1 polymer ?
#
loop_
_entity_poly.entity_id
_entity_poly.type
_entity_poly.pdbx_seq_one_letter_code
_entity_poly.pdbx_strand_id
1 'polypeptide(L)' 'MPFERSQIFSMHLILTVNAAVIFVNKKFICSFKWRDSAGLIDRLNIVGDVELNLVVPFTRFP' A
#
# COMPACT_ATOMS: atom_id res chain seq x y z
N MET A 1 -6.50 -15.17 -3.71
CA MET A 1 -6.83 -13.89 -3.05
C MET A 1 -5.72 -13.57 -2.05
N PRO A 2 -5.27 -12.31 -1.91
CA PRO A 2 -4.22 -11.95 -0.95
C PRO A 2 -4.73 -11.68 0.48
N PHE A 3 -6.05 -11.64 0.68
CA PHE A 3 -6.71 -11.38 1.96
C PHE A 3 -7.73 -12.47 2.27
N GLU A 4 -7.85 -12.81 3.55
CA GLU A 4 -8.84 -13.74 4.09
C GLU A 4 -9.55 -13.05 5.26
N ARG A 5 -10.87 -13.27 5.40
CA ARG A 5 -11.67 -12.62 6.45
C ARG A 5 -11.13 -12.99 7.83
N SER A 6 -11.07 -11.99 8.72
CA SER A 6 -10.61 -12.13 10.11
C SER A 6 -9.14 -12.55 10.26
N GLN A 7 -8.34 -12.54 9.19
CA GLN A 7 -6.89 -12.71 9.28
C GLN A 7 -6.17 -11.36 9.28
N ILE A 8 -5.19 -11.23 10.18
CA ILE A 8 -4.29 -10.08 10.20
C ILE A 8 -3.44 -10.10 8.92
N PHE A 9 -3.28 -8.93 8.29
CA PHE A 9 -2.40 -8.75 7.16
C PHE A 9 -1.49 -7.55 7.36
N SER A 10 -0.36 -7.55 6.64
CA SER A 10 0.51 -6.38 6.52
C SER A 10 0.60 -5.98 5.06
N MET A 11 0.22 -4.74 4.76
CA MET A 11 0.30 -4.16 3.43
C MET A 11 1.42 -3.12 3.38
N HIS A 12 2.26 -3.20 2.35
CA HIS A 12 3.30 -2.22 2.09
C HIS A 12 3.08 -1.62 0.70
N LEU A 13 3.06 -0.29 0.62
CA LEU A 13 3.00 0.46 -0.61
C LEU A 13 4.33 1.19 -0.79
N ILE A 14 5.06 0.87 -1.85
CA ILE A 14 6.27 1.60 -2.23
C ILE A 14 5.91 2.54 -3.36
N LEU A 15 5.90 3.84 -3.07
CA LEU A 15 5.62 4.87 -4.06
C LEU A 15 6.93 5.21 -4.78
N THR A 16 6.97 4.93 -6.08
CA THR A 16 8.10 5.29 -6.95
C THR A 16 7.68 6.42 -7.88
N VAL A 17 8.62 6.94 -8.67
CA VAL A 17 8.33 7.95 -9.70
C VAL A 17 7.30 7.46 -10.73
N ASN A 18 7.26 6.15 -11.01
CA ASN A 18 6.49 5.58 -12.13
C ASN A 18 5.28 4.73 -11.72
N ALA A 19 5.29 4.17 -10.50
CA ALA A 19 4.24 3.28 -10.02
C ALA A 19 4.15 3.21 -8.48
N ALA A 20 3.03 2.70 -7.98
CA ALA A 20 2.91 2.12 -6.65
C ALA A 20 3.14 0.60 -6.71
N VAL A 21 4.14 0.11 -5.99
CA VAL A 21 4.42 -1.32 -5.85
C VAL A 21 3.80 -1.83 -4.56
N ILE A 22 2.92 -2.84 -4.67
CA ILE A 22 2.12 -3.33 -3.55
C ILE A 22 2.56 -4.73 -3.13
N PHE A 23 2.78 -4.88 -1.82
CA PHE A 23 3.05 -6.15 -1.17
C PHE A 23 2.01 -6.42 -0.09
N VAL A 24 1.59 -7.67 0.03
CA VAL A 24 0.76 -8.15 1.14
C VAL A 24 1.45 -9.36 1.75
N ASN A 25 1.64 -9.34 3.07
CA ASN A 25 2.36 -10.38 3.81
C ASN A 25 3.72 -10.73 3.15
N LYS A 26 4.48 -9.68 2.79
CA LYS A 26 5.79 -9.73 2.11
C LYS A 26 5.77 -10.30 0.68
N LYS A 27 4.61 -10.73 0.17
CA LYS A 27 4.46 -11.22 -1.21
C LYS A 27 4.10 -10.07 -2.15
N PHE A 28 4.80 -9.99 -3.28
CA PHE A 28 4.44 -9.07 -4.35
C PHE A 28 3.04 -9.39 -4.89
N ILE A 29 2.20 -8.37 -4.99
CA ILE A 29 0.84 -8.49 -5.53
C ILE A 29 0.76 -7.88 -6.92
N CYS A 30 1.14 -6.61 -7.05
CA CYS A 30 1.12 -5.90 -8.32
C CYS A 30 1.96 -4.62 -8.28
N SER A 31 2.17 -4.05 -9.48
CA SER A 31 2.69 -2.70 -9.69
C SER A 31 1.63 -1.90 -10.44
N PHE A 32 1.14 -0.82 -9.82
CA PHE A 32 0.14 0.06 -10.39
C PHE A 32 0.83 1.29 -10.98
N LYS A 33 0.90 1.37 -12.31
CA LYS A 33 1.47 2.53 -13.00
C LYS A 33 0.58 3.75 -12.76
N TRP A 34 1.22 4.88 -12.46
CA TRP A 34 0.49 6.12 -12.26
C TRP A 34 -0.24 6.54 -13.54
N ARG A 35 -1.47 7.03 -13.37
CA ARG A 35 -2.24 7.64 -14.45
C ARG A 35 -2.03 9.15 -14.53
N ASP A 36 -1.48 9.72 -13.46
CA ASP A 36 -1.13 11.13 -13.30
C ASP A 36 0.16 11.25 -12.47
N SER A 37 0.66 12.45 -12.19
CA SER A 37 1.89 12.65 -11.44
C SER A 37 1.78 12.16 -10.00
N ALA A 38 2.71 11.29 -9.60
CA ALA A 38 2.86 10.84 -8.21
C ALA A 38 3.07 12.01 -7.23
N GLY A 39 3.65 13.12 -7.70
CA GLY A 39 3.92 14.29 -6.88
C GLY A 39 2.67 15.04 -6.43
N LEU A 40 1.49 14.71 -6.97
CA LEU A 40 0.21 15.31 -6.57
C LEU A 40 -0.45 14.58 -5.40
N ILE A 41 0.09 13.45 -4.95
CA ILE A 41 -0.49 12.67 -3.84
C ILE A 41 -0.14 13.35 -2.51
N ASP A 42 -1.15 13.84 -1.80
CA ASP A 42 -1.01 14.53 -0.50
C ASP A 42 -1.74 13.82 0.66
N ARG A 43 -2.59 12.84 0.35
CA ARG A 43 -3.48 12.18 1.32
C ARG A 43 -3.55 10.68 1.08
N LEU A 44 -3.68 9.94 2.19
CA LEU A 44 -4.02 8.52 2.20
C LEU A 44 -5.42 8.35 2.80
N ASN A 45 -6.30 7.66 2.08
CA ASN A 45 -7.62 7.31 2.55
C ASN A 45 -7.76 5.79 2.63
N ILE A 46 -8.23 5.27 3.77
CA ILE A 46 -8.46 3.85 4.00
C ILE A 46 -9.90 3.70 4.50
N VAL A 47 -10.72 2.98 3.73
CA VAL A 47 -12.17 2.82 3.98
C VAL A 47 -12.62 1.40 3.63
N GLY A 48 -13.78 1.01 4.15
CA GLY A 48 -14.38 -0.32 3.96
C GLY A 48 -14.27 -1.20 5.20
N ASP A 49 -14.48 -2.51 5.01
CA ASP A 49 -14.50 -3.51 6.09
C ASP A 49 -13.08 -3.87 6.53
N VAL A 50 -12.45 -2.98 7.30
CA VAL A 50 -11.09 -3.15 7.81
C VAL A 50 -10.94 -2.56 9.21
N GLU A 51 -10.24 -3.28 10.08
CA GLU A 51 -9.76 -2.76 11.37
C GLU A 51 -8.27 -2.43 11.22
N LEU A 52 -7.87 -1.23 11.68
CA LEU A 52 -6.51 -0.73 11.51
C LEU A 52 -5.72 -0.84 12.81
N ASN A 53 -4.70 -1.68 12.81
CA ASN A 53 -3.78 -1.80 13.95
C ASN A 53 -2.67 -0.75 13.91
N LEU A 54 -2.10 -0.48 12.72
CA LEU A 54 -0.99 0.46 12.55
C LEU A 54 -0.97 1.01 11.11
N VAL A 55 -0.85 2.32 10.99
CA VAL A 55 -0.58 3.01 9.71
C VAL A 55 0.57 3.98 9.93
N VAL A 56 1.69 3.75 9.24
CA VAL A 56 2.86 4.60 9.35
C VAL A 56 3.42 4.91 7.97
N PRO A 57 3.85 6.15 7.70
CA PRO A 57 4.64 6.45 6.51
C PRO A 57 6.00 5.75 6.66
N PHE A 58 6.27 4.77 5.80
CA PHE A 58 7.57 4.09 5.81
C PHE A 58 8.59 4.99 5.08
N THR A 59 9.40 5.72 5.85
CA THR A 59 10.35 6.72 5.32
C THR A 59 11.79 6.22 5.21
N ARG A 60 12.05 4.91 5.32
CA ARG A 60 13.41 4.37 5.18
C ARG A 60 13.47 3.20 4.21
N PHE A 61 14.02 3.47 3.02
CA PHE A 61 14.97 2.57 2.39
C PHE A 61 16.37 3.19 2.61
N PRO A 62 17.40 2.39 2.95
CA PRO A 62 18.79 2.86 2.98
C PRO A 62 19.25 3.38 1.62
#